data_AF-A0A964QWP2-F1
#
_entry.id   AF-A0A964QWP2-F1
#
_cell.length_a   1.000
_cell.length_b   1.000
_cell.length_c   1.000
_cell.angle_alpha   90.00
_cell.angle_beta   90.00
_cell.angle_gamma   90.00
#
_symmetry.space_group_name_H-M   'P 1'
#
loop_
_entity.id
_entity.type
_entity.pdbx_description
1 polymer ?
#
loop_
_entity_poly.entity_id
_entity_poly.type
_entity_poly.pdbx_seq_one_letter_code
_entity_poly.pdbx_strand_id
1 'polypeptide(L)'
;MRFNPANQLRAAERSAEHRLGPSGERIRFEPRRCSALRSQAGFTLAEVLAALLFMAIVIPVAVQGLHIASRAGSVAERKAVGSRLAERKLNELLVTGQWQSSAQKGTMQEGLMSYSWSLQSEPWAEDGAMKLVTVHVSVPVQGRDYDVKVSTLVDATQ
;
A
#
# COMPACT_ATOMS: atom_id res chain seq x y z
N MET A 1 37.60 68.54 -53.84
CA MET A 1 38.95 68.90 -53.34
C MET A 1 39.71 67.60 -53.11
N ARG A 2 40.66 67.26 -53.99
CA ARG A 2 42.12 67.53 -53.92
C ARG A 2 42.89 66.38 -53.24
N PHE A 3 43.46 65.52 -54.10
CA PHE A 3 44.85 65.04 -54.13
C PHE A 3 45.75 65.15 -52.87
N ASN A 4 46.35 64.00 -52.56
CA ASN A 4 47.80 63.78 -52.38
C ASN A 4 48.41 63.88 -50.95
N PRO A 5 49.68 63.45 -50.75
CA PRO A 5 50.04 62.13 -50.20
C PRO A 5 51.20 62.30 -49.19
N ALA A 6 51.97 61.24 -48.97
CA ALA A 6 53.37 61.30 -48.53
C ALA A 6 53.61 61.90 -47.13
N ASN A 7 54.88 61.87 -46.71
CA ASN A 7 55.36 61.50 -45.40
C ASN A 7 55.49 59.98 -45.13
N GLN A 8 55.88 59.29 -46.21
CA GLN A 8 57.25 58.77 -46.27
C GLN A 8 58.25 59.73 -45.61
N LEU A 9 58.92 59.31 -44.52
CA LEU A 9 60.38 59.28 -44.43
C LEU A 9 60.87 59.17 -42.98
N ARG A 10 61.97 58.43 -42.86
CA ARG A 10 62.92 58.31 -41.75
C ARG A 10 62.56 57.29 -40.68
N ALA A 11 63.03 56.05 -40.82
CA ALA A 11 64.42 55.60 -40.65
C ALA A 11 64.74 55.28 -39.19
N ALA A 12 65.62 54.29 -39.03
CA ALA A 12 66.08 53.64 -37.80
C ALA A 12 65.15 52.49 -37.39
N GLU A 13 65.26 51.30 -37.98
CA GLU A 13 66.36 50.34 -37.77
C GLU A 13 66.77 50.16 -36.30
N ARG A 14 66.88 48.89 -35.92
CA ARG A 14 67.44 48.33 -34.69
C ARG A 14 66.47 48.40 -33.51
N SER A 15 66.19 47.32 -32.81
CA SER A 15 66.83 46.02 -32.70
C SER A 15 65.80 45.09 -32.09
N ALA A 16 66.00 43.79 -32.30
CA ALA A 16 65.73 42.72 -31.35
C ALA A 16 64.42 42.83 -30.54
N GLU A 17 63.51 41.89 -30.75
CA GLU A 17 63.48 40.75 -29.83
C GLU A 17 62.36 39.76 -30.18
N HIS A 18 62.74 38.51 -30.04
CA HIS A 18 61.90 37.43 -29.53
C HIS A 18 60.65 37.03 -30.32
N ARG A 19 60.94 36.26 -31.37
CA ARG A 19 60.07 35.21 -31.92
C ARG A 19 59.61 34.24 -30.81
N LEU A 20 58.34 34.31 -30.41
CA LEU A 20 57.56 33.13 -29.99
C LEU A 20 56.15 33.29 -30.53
N GLY A 21 55.89 32.59 -31.64
CA GLY A 21 54.56 32.43 -32.20
C GLY A 21 53.68 31.51 -31.33
N PRO A 22 52.36 31.55 -31.53
CA PRO A 22 51.40 30.91 -30.65
C PRO A 22 51.57 29.40 -30.67
N SER A 23 51.72 28.82 -29.47
CA SER A 23 51.65 27.38 -29.26
C SER A 23 50.33 26.85 -29.82
N GLY A 24 50.43 26.14 -30.94
CA GLY A 24 49.33 25.37 -31.50
C GLY A 24 48.92 24.29 -30.51
N GLU A 25 47.82 24.55 -29.81
CA GLU A 25 47.12 23.59 -28.97
C GLU A 25 46.55 22.50 -29.90
N ARG A 26 47.32 21.40 -30.06
CA ARG A 26 46.84 20.21 -30.74
C ARG A 26 45.74 19.60 -29.89
N ILE A 27 44.49 19.81 -30.29
CA ILE A 27 43.34 19.07 -29.78
C ILE A 27 43.58 17.59 -30.07
N ARG A 28 44.07 16.86 -29.05
CA ARG A 28 44.20 15.42 -29.08
C ARG A 28 42.80 14.84 -28.98
N PHE A 29 42.28 14.36 -30.11
CA PHE A 29 41.11 13.49 -30.10
C PHE A 29 41.48 12.19 -29.39
N GLU A 30 41.18 12.09 -28.11
CA GLU A 30 41.14 10.79 -27.44
C GLU A 30 39.96 10.00 -28.03
N PRO A 31 40.19 8.78 -28.56
CA PRO A 31 39.07 7.94 -28.92
C PRO A 31 38.33 7.58 -27.64
N ARG A 32 37.14 8.14 -27.46
CA ARG A 32 36.16 7.62 -26.50
C ARG A 32 35.99 6.14 -26.84
N ARG A 33 36.52 5.26 -25.98
CA ARG A 33 36.22 3.84 -26.07
C ARG A 33 34.73 3.67 -25.82
N CYS A 34 33.95 3.62 -26.90
CA CYS A 34 32.64 3.00 -26.90
C CYS A 34 32.85 1.50 -26.70
N SER A 35 32.96 1.05 -25.44
CA SER A 35 32.65 -0.34 -25.09
C SER A 35 31.20 -0.41 -24.61
N ALA A 36 30.28 0.04 -25.47
CA ALA A 36 28.89 -0.38 -25.41
C ALA A 36 28.77 -1.70 -26.19
N LEU A 37 29.34 -2.76 -25.63
CA LEU A 37 28.97 -4.12 -26.01
C LEU A 37 28.29 -4.71 -24.79
N ARG A 38 26.96 -4.72 -24.87
CA ARG A 38 26.04 -5.39 -23.96
C ARG A 38 26.65 -6.74 -23.60
N SER A 39 26.91 -6.95 -22.31
CA SER A 39 27.05 -8.30 -21.80
C SER A 39 25.69 -8.98 -21.94
N GLN A 40 25.42 -9.55 -23.11
CA GLN A 40 24.53 -10.71 -23.20
C GLN A 40 25.27 -11.85 -22.52
N ALA A 41 25.32 -11.78 -21.18
CA ALA A 41 25.79 -12.85 -20.35
C ALA A 41 24.59 -13.79 -20.16
N GLY A 42 24.74 -15.05 -20.56
CA GLY A 42 23.85 -16.10 -20.12
C GLY A 42 24.00 -16.33 -18.61
N PHE A 43 23.02 -16.97 -18.00
CA PHE A 43 23.09 -17.33 -16.59
C PHE A 43 24.25 -18.29 -16.33
N THR A 44 25.13 -17.94 -15.39
CA THR A 44 26.17 -18.87 -14.93
C THR A 44 25.53 -19.97 -14.08
N LEU A 45 26.16 -21.16 -14.04
CA LEU A 45 25.70 -22.26 -13.19
C LEU A 45 25.56 -21.80 -11.72
N ALA A 46 26.54 -21.03 -11.23
CA ALA A 46 26.55 -20.52 -9.87
C ALA A 46 25.36 -19.58 -9.59
N GLU A 47 24.99 -18.74 -10.56
CA GLU A 47 23.87 -17.81 -10.42
C GLU A 47 22.52 -18.55 -10.35
N VAL A 48 22.32 -19.53 -11.24
CA VAL A 48 21.10 -20.35 -11.21
C VAL A 48 21.01 -21.13 -9.89
N LEU A 49 22.12 -21.70 -9.43
CA LEU A 49 22.15 -22.41 -8.14
C LEU A 49 21.83 -21.48 -6.96
N ALA A 50 22.37 -20.26 -6.96
CA ALA A 50 22.07 -19.27 -5.93
C ALA A 50 20.58 -18.86 -5.96
N ALA A 51 20.02 -18.63 -7.15
CA ALA A 51 18.60 -18.31 -7.31
C ALA A 51 17.69 -19.47 -6.88
N LEU A 52 18.03 -20.72 -7.23
CA LEU A 52 17.29 -21.90 -6.81
C LEU A 52 17.34 -22.09 -5.30
N LEU A 53 18.51 -21.93 -4.67
CA LEU A 53 18.65 -22.00 -3.22
C LEU A 53 17.85 -20.89 -2.53
N PHE A 54 17.90 -19.67 -3.06
CA PHE A 54 17.12 -18.56 -2.55
C PHE A 54 15.62 -18.84 -2.64
N MET A 55 15.13 -19.33 -3.79
CA MET A 55 13.73 -19.70 -3.96
C MET A 55 13.31 -20.86 -3.05
N ALA A 56 14.20 -21.83 -2.79
CA ALA A 56 13.92 -22.93 -1.85
C ALA A 56 13.60 -22.42 -0.43
N ILE A 57 14.19 -21.30 -0.03
CA ILE A 57 13.95 -20.67 1.28
C ILE A 57 12.76 -19.72 1.24
N VAL A 58 12.57 -18.99 0.15
CA VAL A 58 11.52 -17.96 0.03
C VAL A 58 10.15 -18.54 -0.26
N ILE A 59 10.04 -19.56 -1.13
CA ILE A 59 8.75 -20.12 -1.54
C ILE A 59 7.90 -20.58 -0.34
N PRO A 60 8.42 -21.34 0.64
CA PRO A 60 7.62 -21.78 1.78
C PRO A 60 7.01 -20.62 2.58
N VAL A 61 7.78 -19.56 2.80
CA VAL A 61 7.33 -18.37 3.55
C VAL A 61 6.28 -17.59 2.75
N ALA A 62 6.49 -17.43 1.44
CA ALA A 62 5.53 -16.76 0.56
C ALA A 62 4.18 -17.51 0.51
N VAL A 63 4.22 -18.84 0.40
CA VAL A 63 3.02 -19.68 0.38
C VAL A 63 2.29 -19.64 1.73
N GLN A 64 3.02 -19.66 2.85
CA GLN A 64 2.41 -19.46 4.18
C GLN A 64 1.70 -18.10 4.29
N GLY A 65 2.33 -17.03 3.81
CA GLY A 65 1.73 -15.70 3.77
C GLY A 65 0.44 -15.67 2.94
N LEU A 66 0.44 -16.30 1.76
CA LEU A 66 -0.74 -16.42 0.91
C LEU A 66 -1.87 -17.20 1.60
N HIS A 67 -1.56 -18.30 2.29
CA HIS A 67 -2.55 -19.08 3.03
C HIS A 67 -3.21 -18.26 4.14
N ILE A 68 -2.43 -17.49 4.90
CA ILE A 68 -2.95 -16.62 5.96
C ILE A 68 -3.83 -15.52 5.36
N ALA A 69 -3.36 -14.86 4.30
CA ALA A 69 -4.09 -13.80 3.62
C ALA A 69 -5.42 -14.32 3.04
N SER A 70 -5.41 -15.50 2.40
CA SER A 70 -6.62 -16.13 1.84
C SER A 70 -7.64 -16.48 2.92
N ARG A 71 -7.19 -17.08 4.04
CA ARG A 71 -8.06 -17.37 5.19
C ARG A 71 -8.64 -16.09 5.77
N ALA A 72 -7.82 -15.08 6.00
CA ALA A 72 -8.26 -13.79 6.52
C ALA A 72 -9.30 -13.13 5.60
N GLY A 73 -9.10 -13.17 4.28
CA GLY A 73 -10.05 -12.65 3.30
C GLY A 73 -11.42 -13.35 3.38
N SER A 74 -11.43 -14.67 3.44
CA SER A 74 -12.69 -15.44 3.56
C SER A 74 -13.43 -15.16 4.87
N VAL A 75 -12.70 -14.96 5.98
CA VAL A 75 -13.29 -14.59 7.28
C VAL A 75 -13.82 -13.17 7.23
N ALA A 76 -13.10 -12.24 6.61
CA ALA A 76 -13.52 -10.85 6.49
C ALA A 76 -14.82 -10.70 5.69
N GLU A 77 -14.93 -11.40 4.55
CA GLU A 77 -16.15 -11.40 3.73
C GLU A 77 -17.36 -11.89 4.54
N ARG A 78 -17.19 -12.99 5.28
CA ARG A 78 -18.26 -13.57 6.10
C ARG A 78 -18.62 -12.69 7.28
N LYS A 79 -17.64 -12.08 7.95
CA LYS A 79 -17.88 -11.11 9.02
C LYS A 79 -18.60 -9.86 8.51
N ALA A 80 -18.31 -9.40 7.29
CA ALA A 80 -19.02 -8.27 6.70
C ALA A 80 -20.52 -8.58 6.49
N VAL A 81 -20.86 -9.82 6.11
CA VAL A 81 -22.26 -10.28 6.10
C VAL A 81 -22.85 -10.24 7.51
N GLY A 82 -22.13 -10.82 8.49
CA GLY A 82 -22.55 -10.79 9.90
C GLY A 82 -22.80 -9.40 10.46
N SER A 83 -21.97 -8.40 10.11
CA SER A 83 -22.14 -7.01 10.55
C SER A 83 -23.43 -6.41 10.02
N ARG A 84 -23.69 -6.56 8.71
CA ARG A 84 -24.93 -6.08 8.10
C ARG A 84 -26.17 -6.73 8.72
N LEU A 85 -26.08 -8.03 9.02
CA LEU A 85 -27.13 -8.77 9.69
C LEU A 85 -27.37 -8.29 11.12
N ALA A 86 -26.30 -8.07 11.88
CA ALA A 86 -26.35 -7.55 13.24
C ALA A 86 -26.95 -6.13 13.27
N GLU A 87 -26.50 -5.23 12.39
CA GLU A 87 -27.01 -3.86 12.25
C GLU A 87 -28.49 -3.85 11.87
N ARG A 88 -28.90 -4.64 10.87
CA ARG A 88 -30.31 -4.76 10.47
C ARG A 88 -31.16 -5.22 11.64
N LYS A 89 -30.71 -6.25 12.38
CA LYS A 89 -31.47 -6.79 13.51
C LYS A 89 -31.51 -5.84 14.69
N LEU A 90 -30.41 -5.14 14.97
CA LEU A 90 -30.37 -4.10 16.00
C LEU A 90 -31.40 -3.01 15.68
N ASN A 91 -31.40 -2.50 14.45
CA ASN A 91 -32.35 -1.46 14.03
C ASN A 91 -33.81 -1.94 14.11
N GLU A 92 -34.09 -3.19 13.73
CA GLU A 92 -35.42 -3.78 13.88
C GLU A 92 -35.85 -3.82 15.36
N LEU A 93 -34.95 -4.27 16.25
CA LEU A 93 -35.22 -4.34 17.69
C LEU A 93 -35.45 -2.96 18.30
N LEU A 94 -34.67 -1.95 17.87
CA LEU A 94 -34.83 -0.55 18.26
C LEU A 94 -36.21 0.00 17.88
N VAL A 95 -36.62 -0.17 16.61
CA VAL A 95 -37.89 0.36 16.09
C VAL A 95 -39.10 -0.35 16.71
N THR A 96 -38.98 -1.65 17.01
CA THR A 96 -40.07 -2.44 17.61
C THR A 96 -40.15 -2.33 19.14
N GLY A 97 -39.21 -1.63 19.78
CA GLY A 97 -39.12 -1.53 21.24
C GLY A 97 -38.70 -2.83 21.95
N GLN A 98 -38.39 -3.89 21.19
CA GLN A 98 -38.05 -5.21 21.75
C GLN A 98 -36.71 -5.22 22.50
N TRP A 99 -35.87 -4.21 22.27
CA TRP A 99 -34.60 -4.00 22.97
C TRP A 99 -34.73 -3.80 24.49
N GLN A 100 -35.92 -3.41 24.98
CA GLN A 100 -36.17 -3.22 26.41
C GLN A 100 -36.05 -4.53 27.22
N SER A 101 -36.23 -5.68 26.56
CA SER A 101 -36.01 -7.00 27.16
C SER A 101 -34.52 -7.27 27.34
N SER A 102 -34.11 -7.74 28.52
CA SER A 102 -32.68 -7.94 28.87
C SER A 102 -31.94 -8.94 27.97
N ALA A 103 -32.61 -10.00 27.51
CA ALA A 103 -32.02 -10.98 26.62
C ALA A 103 -33.05 -11.49 25.60
N GLN A 104 -32.66 -11.52 24.33
CA GLN A 104 -33.43 -12.16 23.27
C GLN A 104 -32.51 -13.02 22.41
N LYS A 105 -33.08 -14.01 21.73
CA LYS A 105 -32.33 -14.86 20.80
C LYS A 105 -33.24 -15.36 19.69
N GLY A 106 -32.64 -15.65 18.55
CA GLY A 106 -33.38 -16.21 17.43
C GLY A 106 -32.47 -16.61 16.29
N THR A 107 -33.09 -16.91 15.17
CA THR A 107 -32.41 -17.12 13.90
C THR A 107 -32.88 -16.09 12.89
N MET A 108 -32.02 -15.80 11.92
CA MET A 108 -32.36 -14.97 10.77
C MET A 108 -31.86 -15.63 9.50
N GLN A 109 -32.61 -15.46 8.40
CA GLN A 109 -32.23 -16.00 7.10
C GLN A 109 -31.55 -14.91 6.26
N GLU A 110 -30.49 -15.28 5.56
CA GLU A 110 -29.86 -14.45 4.53
C GLU A 110 -29.52 -15.35 3.33
N GLY A 111 -30.25 -15.18 2.24
CA GLY A 111 -30.20 -16.08 1.09
C GLY A 111 -30.64 -17.50 1.47
N LEU A 112 -29.73 -18.46 1.33
CA LEU A 112 -29.96 -19.89 1.64
C LEU A 112 -29.43 -20.30 3.03
N MET A 113 -28.86 -19.37 3.79
CA MET A 113 -28.18 -19.66 5.06
C MET A 113 -28.95 -19.08 6.24
N SER A 114 -28.99 -19.84 7.34
CA SER A 114 -29.55 -19.42 8.61
C SER A 114 -28.44 -19.01 9.57
N TYR A 115 -28.59 -17.86 10.22
CA TYR A 115 -27.67 -17.31 11.21
C TYR A 115 -28.34 -17.23 12.57
N SER A 116 -27.65 -17.60 13.64
CA SER A 116 -28.14 -17.41 14.99
C SER A 116 -27.73 -16.03 15.51
N TRP A 117 -28.62 -15.41 16.27
CA TRP A 117 -28.36 -14.13 16.90
C TRP A 117 -28.85 -14.10 18.35
N SER A 118 -28.21 -13.27 19.17
CA SER A 118 -28.67 -12.93 20.52
C SER A 118 -28.59 -11.43 20.74
N LEU A 119 -29.48 -10.93 21.60
CA LEU A 119 -29.47 -9.58 22.13
C LEU A 119 -29.09 -9.66 23.61
N GLN A 120 -28.24 -8.75 24.04
CA GLN A 120 -27.99 -8.45 25.44
C GLN A 120 -28.20 -6.95 25.67
N SER A 121 -29.05 -6.61 26.64
CA SER A 121 -29.26 -5.24 27.09
C SER A 121 -28.83 -5.13 28.55
N GLU A 122 -27.87 -4.24 28.80
CA GLU A 122 -27.32 -3.98 30.13
C GLU A 122 -27.33 -2.48 30.45
N PRO A 123 -27.48 -2.09 31.72
CA PRO A 123 -27.32 -0.69 32.11
C PRO A 123 -25.94 -0.16 31.74
N TRP A 124 -25.86 1.07 31.22
CA TRP A 124 -24.58 1.69 30.94
C TRP A 124 -23.93 2.14 32.25
N ALA A 125 -22.64 1.85 32.43
CA ALA A 125 -21.96 2.03 33.72
C ALA A 125 -21.79 3.52 34.08
N GLU A 126 -21.67 4.38 33.07
CA GLU A 126 -21.42 5.81 33.20
C GLU A 126 -22.70 6.62 33.47
N ASP A 127 -23.84 6.19 32.92
CA ASP A 127 -25.13 6.83 33.10
C ASP A 127 -26.25 5.79 33.22
N GLY A 128 -26.87 5.73 34.40
CA GLY A 128 -27.97 4.81 34.68
C GLY A 128 -29.26 5.13 33.92
N ALA A 129 -29.36 6.29 33.29
CA ALA A 129 -30.45 6.62 32.37
C ALA A 129 -30.27 5.98 30.99
N MET A 130 -29.13 5.34 30.69
CA MET A 130 -28.91 4.66 29.42
C MET A 130 -28.71 3.15 29.58
N LYS A 131 -28.99 2.43 28.50
CA LYS A 131 -28.70 1.00 28.35
C LYS A 131 -27.79 0.79 27.14
N LEU A 132 -26.81 -0.09 27.31
CA LEU A 132 -26.01 -0.63 26.22
C LEU A 132 -26.73 -1.86 25.65
N VAL A 133 -27.12 -1.77 24.39
CA VAL A 133 -27.82 -2.82 23.66
C VAL A 133 -26.84 -3.41 22.65
N THR A 134 -26.48 -4.68 22.85
CA THR A 134 -25.54 -5.41 21.99
C THR A 134 -26.23 -6.57 21.29
N VAL A 135 -26.13 -6.61 19.97
CA VAL A 135 -26.54 -7.76 19.15
C VAL A 135 -25.30 -8.56 18.77
N HIS A 136 -25.36 -9.86 19.03
CA HIS A 136 -24.37 -10.85 18.64
C HIS A 136 -24.93 -11.68 17.49
N VAL A 137 -24.14 -11.90 16.44
CA VAL A 137 -24.47 -12.80 15.33
C VAL A 137 -23.34 -13.80 15.17
N SER A 138 -23.67 -15.09 15.19
CA SER A 138 -22.72 -16.15 14.94
C SER A 138 -22.67 -16.46 13.45
N VAL A 139 -21.48 -16.36 12.86
CA VAL A 139 -21.23 -16.56 11.44
C VAL A 139 -20.31 -17.77 11.25
N PRO A 140 -20.78 -18.86 10.61
CA PRO A 140 -19.94 -20.00 10.31
C PRO A 140 -18.97 -19.69 9.16
N VAL A 141 -17.67 -19.91 9.36
CA VAL A 141 -16.61 -19.77 8.36
C VAL A 141 -15.69 -20.98 8.40
N GLN A 142 -15.65 -21.74 7.30
CA GLN A 142 -14.77 -22.92 7.14
C GLN A 142 -14.81 -23.90 8.34
N GLY A 143 -15.99 -24.13 8.92
CA GLY A 143 -16.18 -25.05 10.05
C GLY A 143 -15.89 -24.45 11.44
N ARG A 144 -15.65 -23.13 11.53
CA ARG A 144 -15.52 -22.40 12.80
C ARG A 144 -16.53 -21.27 12.87
N ASP A 145 -17.17 -21.12 14.02
CA ASP A 145 -18.08 -20.02 14.28
C ASP A 145 -17.31 -18.77 14.71
N TYR A 146 -17.68 -17.64 14.11
CA TYR A 146 -17.15 -16.32 14.42
C TYR A 146 -18.26 -15.40 14.89
N ASP A 147 -18.09 -14.81 16.06
CA ASP A 147 -19.02 -13.81 16.57
C ASP A 147 -18.75 -12.43 15.96
N VAL A 148 -19.82 -11.80 15.49
CA VAL A 148 -19.87 -10.38 15.14
C VAL A 148 -20.78 -9.67 16.13
N LYS A 149 -20.32 -8.57 16.70
CA LYS A 149 -21.04 -7.79 17.72
C LYS A 149 -21.25 -6.37 17.24
N VAL A 150 -22.46 -5.85 17.41
CA VAL A 150 -22.81 -4.45 17.16
C VAL A 150 -23.53 -3.94 18.40
N SER A 151 -23.09 -2.79 18.90
CA SER A 151 -23.61 -2.20 20.13
C SER A 151 -24.06 -0.77 19.89
N THR A 152 -25.11 -0.36 20.59
CA THR A 152 -25.59 1.02 20.63
C THR A 152 -26.05 1.38 22.04
N LEU A 153 -26.02 2.67 22.35
CA LEU A 153 -26.63 3.21 23.55
C LEU A 153 -28.07 3.64 23.25
N VAL A 154 -28.98 3.37 24.19
CA VAL A 154 -30.38 3.79 24.15
C VAL A 154 -30.77 4.37 25.50
N ASP A 155 -31.73 5.28 25.49
CA ASP A 155 -32.32 5.82 26.72
C ASP A 155 -33.18 4.75 27.41
N ALA A 156 -32.96 4.51 28.70
CA ALA A 156 -33.67 3.53 29.49
C ALA A 156 -35.12 3.94 29.83
N THR A 157 -35.49 5.21 29.58
CA THR A 157 -36.76 5.82 29.97
C THR A 157 -37.80 5.89 28.84
N GLN A 158 -37.45 5.48 27.62
CA GLN A 158 -38.40 5.33 26.49
C GLN A 158 -39.29 4.10 26.62
#